data_AF-A0A8S9WTG7-F1
#
_entry.id   AF-A0A8S9WTG7-F1
#
_cell.length_a   1.000
_cell.length_b   1.000
_cell.length_c   1.000
_cell.angle_alpha   90.00
_cell.angle_beta   90.00
_cell.angle_gamma   90.00
#
_symmetry.space_group_name_H-M   'P 1'
#
loop_
_entity.id
_entity.type
_entity.pdbx_description
1 polymer ?
#
loop_
_entity_poly.entity_id
_entity_poly.type
_entity_poly.pdbx_seq_one_letter_code
_entity_poly.pdbx_strand_id
1 'polypeptide(L)'
;MIKTVLLLSLAAICSSKSLSSKQIRFFKKHVEDWSAPAIEKVLGGESEVHEGVKEMNIEYKSEDDKICKAFYTKSKKGESSTRWSCTAIQKYEDDSSISDRYD
;
A
#
# COMPACT_ATOMS: atom_id res chain seq x y z
N MET A 1 17.81 -41.02 28.61
CA MET A 1 16.55 -40.27 28.45
C MET A 1 16.87 -38.94 27.78
N ILE A 2 16.63 -38.83 26.47
CA ILE A 2 16.87 -37.60 25.70
C ILE A 2 15.62 -36.73 25.83
N LYS A 3 15.75 -35.56 26.46
CA LYS A 3 14.71 -34.54 26.55
C LYS A 3 14.57 -33.90 25.17
N THR A 4 13.54 -34.27 24.41
CA THR A 4 13.16 -33.56 23.19
C THR A 4 12.55 -32.21 23.56
N VAL A 5 13.35 -31.16 23.48
CA VAL A 5 12.87 -29.77 23.54
C VAL A 5 12.26 -29.46 22.19
N LEU A 6 10.93 -29.51 22.11
CA LEU A 6 10.17 -29.02 20.97
C LEU A 6 10.33 -27.50 20.90
N LEU A 7 11.24 -27.03 20.05
CA LEU A 7 11.27 -25.64 19.60
C LEU A 7 10.00 -25.39 18.79
N LEU A 8 8.95 -24.92 19.46
CA LEU A 8 7.82 -24.24 18.85
C LEU A 8 8.38 -22.94 18.25
N SER A 9 8.92 -23.03 17.03
CA SER A 9 9.19 -21.87 16.21
C SER A 9 7.87 -21.14 16.01
N LEU A 10 7.71 -20.01 16.72
CA LEU A 10 6.65 -19.04 16.49
C LEU A 10 6.77 -18.57 15.04
N ALA A 11 6.06 -19.23 14.13
CA ALA A 11 5.66 -18.60 12.88
C ALA A 11 4.67 -17.49 13.27
N ALA A 12 5.19 -16.31 13.59
CA ALA A 12 4.39 -15.10 13.51
C ALA A 12 4.04 -14.93 12.02
N ILE A 13 2.90 -15.50 11.63
CA ILE A 13 2.36 -15.37 10.28
C ILE A 13 2.01 -13.88 10.12
N CYS A 14 2.94 -13.10 9.59
CA CYS A 14 2.67 -11.76 9.08
C CYS A 14 1.62 -11.89 7.97
N SER A 15 0.35 -11.71 8.35
CA SER A 15 -0.79 -11.90 7.47
C SER A 15 -1.25 -10.54 6.95
N SER A 16 -0.50 -9.99 5.99
CA SER A 16 -1.02 -8.89 5.19
C SER A 16 -2.12 -9.42 4.27
N LYS A 17 -3.20 -8.66 4.15
CA LYS A 17 -4.37 -8.99 3.33
C LYS A 17 -4.64 -7.84 2.36
N SER A 18 -5.04 -8.16 1.14
CA SER A 18 -5.52 -7.13 0.20
C SER A 18 -6.66 -6.30 0.82
N LEU A 19 -6.75 -5.01 0.48
CA LEU A 19 -7.82 -4.15 0.96
C LEU A 19 -9.19 -4.63 0.47
N SER A 20 -10.13 -4.73 1.41
CA SER A 20 -11.55 -4.91 1.07
C SER A 20 -12.14 -3.64 0.44
N SER A 21 -13.25 -3.79 -0.29
CA SER A 21 -13.96 -2.65 -0.91
C SER A 21 -14.39 -1.57 0.10
N LYS A 22 -14.67 -1.95 1.36
CA LYS A 22 -14.97 -1.01 2.44
C LYS A 22 -13.74 -0.18 2.82
N GLN A 23 -12.56 -0.80 2.87
CA GLN A 23 -11.31 -0.10 3.17
C GLN A 23 -10.88 0.80 2.02
N ILE A 24 -11.04 0.36 0.77
CA ILE A 24 -10.82 1.21 -0.41
C ILE A 24 -11.76 2.43 -0.36
N ARG A 25 -13.04 2.22 -0.05
CA ARG A 25 -14.00 3.33 0.10
C ARG A 25 -13.62 4.29 1.23
N PHE A 26 -13.08 3.77 2.33
CA PHE A 26 -12.56 4.59 3.42
C PHE A 26 -11.45 5.52 2.92
N PHE A 27 -10.46 5.00 2.19
CA PHE A 27 -9.42 5.84 1.60
C PHE A 27 -9.98 6.87 0.61
N LYS A 28 -10.83 6.45 -0.33
CA LYS A 28 -11.45 7.37 -1.30
C LYS A 28 -12.19 8.53 -0.66
N LYS A 29 -12.72 8.35 0.57
CA LYS A 29 -13.44 9.39 1.29
C LYS A 29 -12.54 10.33 2.09
N HIS A 30 -11.35 9.89 2.47
CA HIS A 30 -10.57 10.55 3.53
C HIS A 30 -9.16 10.98 3.12
N VAL A 31 -8.62 10.53 1.99
CA VAL A 31 -7.24 10.90 1.60
C VAL A 31 -7.05 12.42 1.45
N GLU A 32 -8.06 13.11 0.93
CA GLU A 32 -8.04 14.57 0.77
C GLU A 32 -8.06 15.29 2.14
N ASP A 33 -8.78 14.74 3.13
CA ASP A 33 -8.75 15.24 4.52
C ASP A 33 -7.33 15.17 5.13
N TRP A 34 -6.48 14.30 4.60
CA TRP A 34 -5.07 14.14 5.02
C TRP A 34 -4.12 15.01 4.20
N SER A 35 -4.66 15.93 3.38
CA SER A 35 -3.93 16.75 2.40
C SER A 35 -3.23 15.94 1.30
N ALA A 36 -3.59 14.67 1.10
CA ALA A 36 -3.08 13.86 0.01
C ALA A 36 -3.90 14.15 -1.27
N PRO A 37 -3.30 13.98 -2.47
CA PRO A 37 -4.05 14.11 -3.73
C PRO A 37 -5.24 13.14 -3.82
N ALA A 38 -6.31 13.57 -4.52
CA ALA A 38 -7.49 12.74 -4.74
C ALA A 38 -7.16 11.45 -5.50
N ILE A 39 -7.90 10.38 -5.20
CA ILE A 39 -7.72 9.07 -5.84
C ILE A 39 -8.47 9.03 -7.17
N GLU A 40 -7.73 9.03 -8.29
CA GLU A 40 -8.27 8.77 -9.62
C GLU A 40 -8.45 7.25 -9.82
N LYS A 41 -7.37 6.47 -9.61
CA LYS A 41 -7.35 5.02 -9.85
C LYS A 41 -6.61 4.28 -8.74
N VAL A 42 -7.24 3.25 -8.18
CA VAL A 42 -6.59 2.36 -7.21
C VAL A 42 -5.68 1.37 -7.95
N LEU A 43 -4.43 1.26 -7.52
CA LEU A 43 -3.42 0.35 -8.06
C LEU A 43 -3.25 -0.88 -7.16
N GLY A 44 -3.40 -0.71 -5.86
CA GLY A 44 -3.30 -1.79 -4.90
C GLY A 44 -3.42 -1.29 -3.46
N GLY A 45 -3.20 -2.20 -2.53
CA GLY A 45 -3.19 -1.89 -1.12
C GLY A 45 -3.37 -3.13 -0.26
N GLU A 46 -2.92 -3.01 0.97
CA GLU A 46 -3.00 -4.09 1.95
C GLU A 46 -3.39 -3.55 3.33
N SER A 47 -3.81 -4.47 4.18
CA SER A 47 -4.10 -4.27 5.57
C SER A 47 -3.45 -5.37 6.39
N GLU A 48 -2.83 -4.97 7.48
CA GLU A 48 -2.16 -5.85 8.41
C GLU A 48 -2.50 -5.44 9.84
N VAL A 49 -2.29 -6.37 10.77
CA VAL A 49 -2.47 -6.13 12.20
C VAL A 49 -1.23 -6.62 12.91
N HIS A 50 -0.47 -5.69 13.48
CA HIS A 50 0.75 -5.96 14.23
C HIS A 50 0.61 -5.43 15.64
N GLU A 51 0.83 -6.27 16.65
CA GLU A 51 0.79 -5.89 18.07
C GLU A 51 -0.49 -5.13 18.52
N GLY A 52 -1.61 -5.35 17.83
CA GLY A 52 -2.87 -4.64 18.10
C GLY A 52 -2.98 -3.25 17.47
N VAL A 53 -2.08 -2.91 16.56
CA VAL A 53 -2.19 -1.77 15.65
C VAL A 53 -2.63 -2.31 14.29
N LYS A 54 -3.74 -1.78 13.77
CA LYS A 54 -4.17 -2.04 12.40
C LYS A 54 -3.49 -1.01 11.50
N GLU A 55 -2.68 -1.47 10.56
CA GLU A 55 -2.13 -0.65 9.49
C GLU A 55 -2.85 -0.98 8.18
N MET A 56 -3.17 0.06 7.42
CA MET A 56 -3.72 -0.03 6.08
C MET A 56 -2.91 0.87 5.16
N ASN A 57 -2.58 0.41 3.97
CA ASN A 57 -1.99 1.25 2.94
C ASN A 57 -2.71 1.07 1.61
N ILE A 58 -2.77 2.15 0.83
CA ILE A 58 -3.33 2.16 -0.52
C ILE A 58 -2.34 2.82 -1.47
N GLU A 59 -2.12 2.20 -2.62
CA GLU A 59 -1.37 2.76 -3.73
C GLU A 59 -2.35 3.14 -4.83
N TYR A 60 -2.20 4.35 -5.37
CA TYR A 60 -3.14 4.92 -6.32
C TYR A 60 -2.48 5.90 -7.29
N LYS A 61 -3.07 6.04 -8.47
CA LYS A 61 -2.85 7.18 -9.36
C LYS A 61 -3.70 8.34 -8.86
N SER A 62 -3.08 9.51 -8.65
CA SER A 62 -3.78 10.75 -8.33
C SER A 62 -4.27 11.48 -9.58
N GLU A 63 -5.20 12.41 -9.42
CA GLU A 63 -5.65 13.30 -10.50
C GLU A 63 -4.52 14.14 -11.11
N ASP A 64 -3.45 14.43 -10.35
CA ASP A 64 -2.22 15.08 -10.82
C ASP A 64 -1.27 14.18 -11.64
N ASP A 65 -1.71 13.01 -12.10
CA ASP A 65 -0.87 12.01 -12.79
C ASP A 65 0.38 11.56 -11.98
N LYS A 66 0.27 11.50 -10.65
CA LYS A 66 1.33 10.97 -9.76
C LYS A 66 0.93 9.60 -9.22
N ILE A 67 1.91 8.77 -8.89
CA ILE A 67 1.68 7.55 -8.12
C ILE A 67 1.85 7.90 -6.65
N CYS A 68 0.78 7.76 -5.88
CA CYS A 68 0.74 8.10 -4.48
C CYS A 68 0.51 6.85 -3.63
N LYS A 69 1.04 6.88 -2.42
CA LYS A 69 0.79 5.89 -1.38
C LYS A 69 0.28 6.60 -0.13
N ALA A 70 -0.86 6.20 0.37
CA ALA A 70 -1.43 6.71 1.61
C ALA A 70 -1.53 5.59 2.65
N PHE A 71 -1.32 5.94 3.92
CA PHE A 71 -1.31 5.03 5.05
C PHE A 71 -2.23 5.54 6.14
N TYR A 72 -2.92 4.60 6.78
CA TYR A 72 -3.74 4.83 7.95
C TYR A 72 -3.41 3.79 9.01
N THR A 73 -3.13 4.22 10.23
CA THR A 73 -2.96 3.34 11.38
C THR A 73 -4.04 3.58 12.41
N LYS A 74 -4.45 2.53 13.12
CA LYS A 74 -5.35 2.61 14.27
C LYS A 74 -4.95 1.62 15.36
N SER A 75 -4.66 2.13 16.56
CA SER A 75 -4.38 1.30 17.73
C SER A 75 -5.67 0.83 18.42
N LYS A 76 -5.58 -0.25 19.20
CA LYS A 76 -6.68 -0.69 20.09
C LYS A 76 -7.14 0.39 21.09
N LYS A 77 -6.26 1.33 21.45
CA LYS A 77 -6.58 2.44 22.37
C LYS A 77 -7.36 3.57 21.68
N GLY A 78 -7.55 3.49 20.37
CA GLY A 78 -8.31 4.47 19.59
C GLY A 78 -7.46 5.55 18.95
N GLU A 79 -6.15 5.57 19.19
CA GLU A 79 -5.22 6.47 18.51
C GLU A 79 -5.15 6.12 17.03
N SER A 80 -5.11 7.12 16.16
CA SER A 80 -4.93 6.93 14.72
C SER A 80 -3.95 7.93 14.16
N SER A 81 -3.19 7.51 13.15
CA SER A 81 -2.31 8.39 12.39
C SER A 81 -2.47 8.17 10.90
N THR A 82 -2.13 9.20 10.12
CA THR A 82 -2.21 9.21 8.68
C THR A 82 -0.91 9.76 8.11
N ARG A 83 -0.45 9.20 7.00
CA ARG A 83 0.70 9.70 6.24
C ARG A 83 0.51 9.38 4.76
N TRP A 84 1.15 10.15 3.90
CA TRP A 84 1.13 9.91 2.47
C TRP A 84 2.40 10.42 1.79
N SER A 85 2.65 9.92 0.60
CA SER A 85 3.77 10.33 -0.26
C SER A 85 3.39 10.11 -1.72
N CYS A 86 3.94 10.91 -2.64
CA CYS A 86 3.76 10.72 -4.07
C CYS A 86 5.10 10.72 -4.80
N THR A 87 5.17 9.92 -5.86
CA THR A 87 6.28 9.86 -6.81
C THR A 87 5.74 10.26 -8.18
N ALA A 88 6.46 11.12 -8.89
CA ALA A 88 6.12 11.45 -10.27
C ALA A 88 6.25 10.20 -11.16
N ILE A 89 5.31 10.01 -12.08
CA ILE A 89 5.44 8.98 -13.12
C ILE A 89 6.61 9.40 -14.01
N GLN A 90 7.74 8.71 -13.92
CA GLN A 90 8.78 8.84 -14.94
C GLN A 90 8.21 8.20 -16.20
N LYS A 91 7.77 9.03 -17.15
CA LYS A 91 7.52 8.59 -18.52
C LYS A 91 8.88 8.17 -19.06
N TYR A 92 9.20 6.89 -19.01
CA TYR A 92 10.23 6.34 -19.87
C TYR A 92 9.69 6.47 -21.29
N GLU A 93 10.19 7.45 -22.03
CA GLU A 93 10.07 7.49 -23.47
C GLU A 93 10.80 6.24 -23.98
N ASP A 94 10.03 5.21 -24.30
CA ASP A 94 10.49 4.04 -25.02
C ASP A 94 10.81 4.51 -26.45
N ASP A 95 12.02 5.03 -26.62
CA ASP A 95 12.61 5.34 -27.93
C ASP A 95 12.94 4.00 -28.61
N SER A 96 11.88 3.28 -28.99
CA SER A 96 11.95 2.17 -29.93
C SER A 96 12.27 2.76 -31.30
N SER A 97 13.57 3.03 -31.53
CA SER A 97 14.07 3.24 -32.87
C SER A 97 13.97 1.92 -33.63
N ILE A 98 12.86 1.73 -34.32
CA ILE A 98 12.75 0.81 -35.45
C ILE A 98 13.84 1.19 -36.45
N SER A 99 14.91 0.41 -36.51
CA SER A 99 15.82 0.42 -37.65
C SER A 99 15.24 -0.50 -38.73
N ASP A 100 14.29 0.02 -39.49
CA ASP A 100 14.00 -0.54 -40.81
C ASP A 100 15.21 -0.24 -41.70
N ARG A 101 16.02 -1.25 -41.99
CA ARG A 101 16.82 -1.28 -43.21
C ARG A 101 17.02 -2.71 -43.67
N TYR A 102 16.12 -3.13 -44.55
CA TYR A 102 16.43 -4.10 -45.60
C TYR A 102 17.46 -3.45 -46.53
N ASP A 103 18.62 -4.09 -46.69
CA ASP A 103 19.30 -4.35 -47.97
C ASP A 103 20.47 -5.32 -47.73
#